data_AF-A0A6A4G355-F1
#
_entry.id   AF-A0A6A4G355-F1
#
_cell.length_a   1.000
_cell.length_b   1.000
_cell.length_c   1.000
_cell.angle_alpha   90.00
_cell.angle_beta   90.00
_cell.angle_gamma   90.00
#
_symmetry.space_group_name_H-M   'P 1'
#
loop_
_entity.id
_entity.type
_entity.pdbx_description
1 polymer ?
#
loop_
_entity_poly.entity_id
_entity_poly.type
_entity_poly.pdbx_seq_one_letter_code
_entity_poly.pdbx_strand_id
1 'polypeptide(L)'
;MTSPTVPQQNSAIPQREPIPTLKLSRVLHAAAWVFIVSFHTVCGIFLVCVAMTYWYLTTDTVPFYVSIWSLKGTENYRFYGAVFGIVGAVHGARVLDLIVMSIRGRQLRLRSETSMIRTLMSNPMISRTLSLVAKKEAKDSQSVRHPKPRLATLVARSLGRMWKRVFSRQSFFGVESEHFSTVYALQEILVISSQTYQSYRASNLLPRPELNVIMVALLVTNCWTTASIQIFLRKSPELGRVFTFTYNAMVGFGMMTIVPLLIFIPCIEGFDLQYKYLKNQNFIFEPLTLVTLVLENRLIFAADIPFQMFLSPAHVLSFVGNQIETIPTLAMLPAGAIIPELALSTNPLKEFPATLMEPTALIMSMNVQHTSLTSMPEWVKTNTKVVWAYGTPFCAAPMTDPKFADRVMCFERPAGQDLAFPIALLDALYPY
;
A
#
# COMPACT_ATOMS: atom_id res chain seq x y z
N MET A 1 14.55 16.44 79.47
CA MET A 1 13.48 15.65 78.82
C MET A 1 12.71 16.59 77.91
N THR A 2 13.03 16.58 76.63
CA THR A 2 12.40 17.41 75.60
C THR A 2 12.36 16.56 74.34
N SER A 3 11.18 16.07 73.98
CA SER A 3 10.92 15.32 72.74
C SER A 3 11.10 16.23 71.53
N PRO A 4 11.72 15.76 70.44
CA PRO A 4 11.62 16.44 69.16
C PRO A 4 10.37 15.97 68.41
N THR A 5 9.51 16.92 68.08
CA THR A 5 8.34 16.76 67.22
C THR A 5 8.79 16.53 65.77
N VAL A 6 8.40 15.40 65.19
CA VAL A 6 8.57 15.09 63.76
C VAL A 6 7.58 15.91 62.94
N PRO A 7 7.98 16.59 61.85
CA PRO A 7 7.03 17.26 60.97
C PRO A 7 6.24 16.22 60.16
N GLN A 8 4.92 16.27 60.29
CA GLN A 8 3.98 15.44 59.54
C GLN A 8 3.99 15.89 58.07
N GLN A 9 4.56 15.06 57.20
CA GLN A 9 4.55 15.27 55.75
C GLN A 9 3.12 15.10 55.24
N ASN A 10 2.44 16.22 54.93
CA ASN A 10 1.16 16.24 54.25
C ASN A 10 1.33 15.57 52.88
N SER A 11 0.97 14.29 52.79
CA SER A 11 0.76 13.58 51.55
C SER A 11 -0.46 14.18 50.85
N ALA A 12 -0.22 15.22 50.05
CA ALA A 12 -1.19 15.71 49.09
C ALA A 12 -1.54 14.56 48.15
N ILE A 13 -2.73 13.98 48.33
CA ILE A 13 -3.34 13.10 47.34
C ILE A 13 -3.44 13.93 46.05
N PRO A 14 -2.86 13.48 44.91
CA PRO A 14 -3.03 14.17 43.66
C PRO A 14 -4.53 14.28 43.38
N GLN A 15 -5.08 15.50 43.38
CA GLN A 15 -6.44 15.74 42.93
C GLN A 15 -6.50 15.35 41.46
N ARG A 16 -7.11 14.18 41.20
CA ARG A 16 -7.36 13.66 39.86
C ARG A 16 -8.14 14.71 39.07
N GLU A 17 -7.57 15.19 37.96
CA GLU A 17 -8.24 16.15 37.09
C GLU A 17 -9.65 15.65 36.73
N PRO A 18 -10.67 16.53 36.70
CA PRO A 18 -12.04 16.14 36.41
C PRO A 18 -12.12 15.48 35.03
N ILE A 19 -12.80 14.33 34.99
CA ILE A 19 -12.96 13.50 33.79
C ILE A 19 -13.58 14.35 32.67
N PRO A 20 -12.93 14.44 31.48
CA PRO A 20 -13.46 15.23 30.37
C PRO A 20 -14.75 14.57 29.83
N THR A 21 -15.92 15.18 30.06
CA THR A 21 -17.22 14.67 29.60
C THR A 21 -17.93 15.65 28.67
N LEU A 22 -18.15 15.24 27.41
CA LEU A 22 -18.91 16.04 26.44
C LEU A 22 -20.41 15.71 26.53
N LYS A 23 -21.23 16.70 26.90
CA LYS A 23 -22.69 16.57 26.86
C LYS A 23 -23.20 16.91 25.46
N LEU A 24 -23.83 15.94 24.80
CA LEU A 24 -24.34 16.07 23.45
C LEU A 24 -25.87 16.22 23.45
N SER A 25 -26.42 17.06 22.56
CA SER A 25 -27.86 17.12 22.35
C SER A 25 -28.38 15.80 21.76
N ARG A 26 -29.67 15.51 21.93
CA ARG A 26 -30.28 14.27 21.41
C ARG A 26 -30.12 14.14 19.89
N VAL A 27 -30.28 15.25 19.16
CA VAL A 27 -30.13 15.30 17.70
C VAL A 27 -28.69 15.03 17.29
N LEU A 28 -27.72 15.70 17.93
CA LEU A 28 -26.31 15.53 17.61
C LEU A 28 -25.81 14.12 17.97
N HIS A 29 -26.35 13.53 19.03
CA HIS A 29 -26.10 12.13 19.38
C HIS A 29 -26.67 11.16 18.33
N ALA A 30 -27.89 11.40 17.84
CA ALA A 30 -28.46 10.60 16.76
C ALA A 30 -27.63 10.73 15.47
N ALA A 31 -27.22 11.95 15.11
CA ALA A 31 -26.37 12.20 13.96
C ALA A 31 -25.01 11.50 14.07
N ALA A 32 -24.34 11.59 15.23
CA ALA A 32 -23.09 10.90 15.48
C ALA A 32 -23.23 9.37 15.39
N TRP A 33 -24.34 8.82 15.90
CA TRP A 33 -24.62 7.40 15.77
C TRP A 33 -24.77 6.97 14.32
N VAL A 34 -25.58 7.70 13.54
CA VAL A 34 -25.79 7.41 12.11
C VAL A 34 -24.46 7.51 11.36
N PHE A 35 -23.69 8.57 11.60
CA PHE A 35 -22.38 8.76 10.98
C PHE A 35 -21.46 7.58 11.26
N ILE A 36 -21.27 7.19 12.53
CA ILE A 36 -20.37 6.09 12.92
C ILE A 36 -20.81 4.75 12.31
N VAL A 37 -22.10 4.46 12.34
CA VAL A 37 -22.65 3.20 11.78
C VAL A 37 -22.47 3.17 10.26
N SER A 38 -22.83 4.24 9.57
CA SER A 38 -22.65 4.36 8.12
C SER A 38 -21.19 4.25 7.74
N PHE A 39 -20.30 4.96 8.44
CA PHE A 39 -18.87 4.96 8.17
C PHE A 39 -18.26 3.56 8.33
N HIS A 40 -18.57 2.85 9.42
CA HIS A 40 -18.13 1.46 9.59
C HIS A 40 -18.74 0.50 8.55
N THR A 41 -19.98 0.73 8.14
CA THR A 41 -20.64 -0.08 7.12
C THR A 41 -19.94 0.08 5.77
N VAL A 42 -19.69 1.33 5.34
CA VAL A 42 -19.02 1.62 4.07
C VAL A 42 -17.58 1.10 4.08
N CYS A 43 -16.80 1.35 5.14
CA CYS A 43 -15.45 0.79 5.27
C CYS A 43 -15.47 -0.74 5.25
N GLY A 44 -16.40 -1.36 5.98
CA GLY A 44 -16.54 -2.82 6.02
C GLY A 44 -16.85 -3.41 4.64
N ILE A 45 -17.80 -2.82 3.91
CA ILE A 45 -18.14 -3.22 2.54
C ILE A 45 -16.92 -3.08 1.63
N PHE A 46 -16.25 -1.92 1.64
CA PHE A 46 -15.06 -1.68 0.82
C PHE A 46 -13.97 -2.73 1.09
N LEU A 47 -13.62 -2.99 2.35
CA LEU A 47 -12.58 -3.97 2.72
C LEU A 47 -12.96 -5.39 2.29
N VAL A 48 -14.24 -5.75 2.41
CA VAL A 48 -14.75 -7.06 1.96
C VAL A 48 -14.71 -7.16 0.44
N CYS A 49 -15.04 -6.09 -0.30
CA CYS A 49 -14.87 -6.04 -1.75
C CYS A 49 -13.40 -6.17 -2.15
N VAL A 50 -12.49 -5.43 -1.50
CA VAL A 50 -11.04 -5.55 -1.73
C VAL A 50 -10.56 -6.98 -1.47
N ALA A 51 -11.02 -7.61 -0.39
CA ALA A 51 -10.71 -9.01 -0.11
C ALA A 51 -11.19 -9.91 -1.26
N MET A 52 -12.46 -9.80 -1.67
CA MET A 52 -12.99 -10.57 -2.81
C MET A 52 -12.18 -10.34 -4.09
N THR A 53 -11.77 -9.10 -4.37
CA THR A 53 -10.91 -8.77 -5.51
C THR A 53 -9.56 -9.49 -5.42
N TYR A 54 -8.88 -9.46 -4.27
CA TYR A 54 -7.62 -10.21 -4.09
C TYR A 54 -7.78 -11.71 -4.36
N TRP A 55 -8.90 -12.31 -3.93
CA TRP A 55 -9.19 -13.71 -4.26
C TRP A 55 -9.47 -13.92 -5.75
N TYR A 56 -10.28 -13.06 -6.35
CA TYR A 56 -10.62 -13.11 -7.76
C TYR A 56 -9.38 -13.03 -8.65
N LEU A 57 -8.43 -12.15 -8.29
CA LEU A 57 -7.14 -12.00 -8.97
C LEU A 57 -6.28 -13.28 -8.95
N THR A 58 -6.60 -14.26 -8.08
CA THR A 58 -5.92 -15.57 -8.04
C THR A 58 -6.60 -16.66 -8.86
N THR A 59 -7.62 -16.34 -9.66
CA THR A 59 -8.43 -17.34 -10.39
C THR A 59 -8.14 -17.36 -11.89
N ASP A 60 -8.07 -18.57 -12.46
CA ASP A 60 -8.00 -18.85 -13.91
C ASP A 60 -6.93 -18.05 -14.66
N THR A 61 -7.34 -17.19 -15.60
CA THR A 61 -6.49 -16.37 -16.47
C THR A 61 -6.10 -15.04 -15.84
N VAL A 62 -6.70 -14.66 -14.71
CA VAL A 62 -6.46 -13.36 -14.07
C VAL A 62 -5.02 -13.18 -13.53
N PRO A 63 -4.32 -14.23 -13.06
CA PRO A 63 -2.89 -14.14 -12.71
C PRO A 63 -2.00 -13.65 -13.85
N PHE A 64 -2.37 -13.90 -15.12
CA PHE A 64 -1.65 -13.32 -16.26
C PHE A 64 -1.65 -11.80 -16.19
N TYR A 65 -2.83 -11.18 -16.01
CA TYR A 65 -2.92 -9.73 -15.84
C TYR A 65 -2.15 -9.25 -14.61
N VAL A 66 -2.24 -9.98 -13.49
CA VAL A 66 -1.50 -9.64 -12.27
C VAL A 66 0.01 -9.61 -12.48
N SER A 67 0.57 -10.52 -13.30
CA SER A 67 2.01 -10.51 -13.61
C SER A 67 2.48 -9.27 -14.34
N ILE A 68 1.59 -8.53 -15.01
CA ILE A 68 1.93 -7.27 -15.69
C ILE A 68 2.28 -6.17 -14.66
N TRP A 69 1.61 -6.15 -13.50
CA TRP A 69 1.83 -5.13 -12.47
C TRP A 69 2.53 -5.64 -11.19
N SER A 70 2.55 -6.94 -10.91
CA SER A 70 3.11 -7.53 -9.69
C SER A 70 4.24 -8.51 -10.01
N LEU A 71 5.45 -8.25 -9.50
CA LEU A 71 6.63 -9.10 -9.70
C LEU A 71 6.45 -10.51 -9.12
N LYS A 72 5.91 -10.61 -7.90
CA LYS A 72 5.59 -11.89 -7.25
C LYS A 72 4.28 -12.49 -7.74
N GLY A 73 3.67 -11.90 -8.79
CA GLY A 73 2.34 -12.26 -9.26
C GLY A 73 1.35 -12.27 -8.10
N THR A 74 0.73 -13.43 -7.86
CA THR A 74 -0.31 -13.64 -6.85
C THR A 74 0.18 -14.34 -5.58
N GLU A 75 1.49 -14.52 -5.37
CA GLU A 75 2.07 -15.35 -4.30
C GLU A 75 1.43 -15.09 -2.92
N ASN A 76 1.27 -13.81 -2.56
CA ASN A 76 0.73 -13.41 -1.25
C ASN A 76 -0.71 -12.87 -1.29
N TYR A 77 -1.38 -12.92 -2.44
CA TYR A 77 -2.68 -12.25 -2.63
C TYR A 77 -3.79 -12.86 -1.77
N ARG A 78 -3.79 -14.18 -1.57
CA ARG A 78 -4.73 -14.83 -0.64
C ARG A 78 -4.51 -14.42 0.81
N PHE A 79 -3.26 -14.20 1.21
CA PHE A 79 -2.95 -13.69 2.54
C PHE A 79 -3.45 -12.25 2.71
N TYR A 80 -3.16 -11.36 1.75
CA TYR A 80 -3.66 -9.98 1.78
C TYR A 80 -5.19 -9.95 1.81
N GLY A 81 -5.85 -10.72 0.95
CA GLY A 81 -7.29 -10.89 0.98
C GLY A 81 -7.79 -11.29 2.36
N ALA A 82 -7.16 -12.27 3.02
CA ALA A 82 -7.56 -12.73 4.35
C ALA A 82 -7.44 -11.63 5.39
N VAL A 83 -6.36 -10.86 5.36
CA VAL A 83 -6.17 -9.71 6.25
C VAL A 83 -7.28 -8.67 6.04
N PHE A 84 -7.54 -8.27 4.79
CA PHE A 84 -8.61 -7.33 4.47
C PHE A 84 -10.00 -7.85 4.88
N GLY A 85 -10.28 -9.14 4.64
CA GLY A 85 -11.53 -9.79 5.03
C GLY A 85 -11.72 -9.85 6.54
N ILE A 86 -10.65 -10.14 7.31
CA ILE A 86 -10.68 -10.12 8.78
C ILE A 86 -10.97 -8.70 9.28
N VAL A 87 -10.28 -7.68 8.76
CA VAL A 87 -10.52 -6.29 9.18
C VAL A 87 -11.94 -5.84 8.80
N GLY A 88 -12.41 -6.18 7.60
CA GLY A 88 -13.79 -5.94 7.16
C GLY A 88 -14.83 -6.63 8.07
N ALA A 89 -14.58 -7.87 8.47
CA ALA A 89 -15.43 -8.59 9.42
C ALA A 89 -15.45 -7.94 10.81
N VAL A 90 -14.33 -7.36 11.27
CA VAL A 90 -14.28 -6.58 12.50
C VAL A 90 -15.18 -5.35 12.39
N HIS A 91 -15.19 -4.63 11.27
CA HIS A 91 -16.12 -3.53 11.03
C HIS A 91 -17.59 -3.98 11.06
N GLY A 92 -17.91 -5.08 10.37
CA GLY A 92 -19.26 -5.65 10.38
C GLY A 92 -19.73 -6.05 11.79
N ALA A 93 -18.84 -6.68 12.57
CA ALA A 93 -19.13 -7.03 13.96
C ALA A 93 -19.41 -5.79 14.83
N ARG A 94 -18.72 -4.66 14.58
CA ARG A 94 -18.98 -3.39 15.29
C ARG A 94 -20.33 -2.81 14.93
N VAL A 95 -20.72 -2.84 13.65
CA VAL A 95 -22.05 -2.39 13.21
C VAL A 95 -23.16 -3.22 13.86
N LEU A 96 -23.02 -4.55 13.82
CA LEU A 96 -23.98 -5.47 14.45
C LEU A 96 -24.13 -5.21 15.96
N ASP A 97 -23.01 -5.01 16.66
CA ASP A 97 -23.01 -4.71 18.09
C ASP A 97 -23.76 -3.40 18.39
N LEU A 98 -23.47 -2.33 17.63
CA LEU A 98 -24.16 -1.04 17.78
C LEU A 98 -25.67 -1.14 17.52
N ILE A 99 -26.08 -1.89 16.49
CA ILE A 99 -27.49 -2.12 16.14
C ILE A 99 -28.19 -2.92 17.25
N VAL A 100 -27.61 -4.07 17.66
CA VAL A 100 -28.19 -4.93 18.71
C VAL A 100 -28.33 -4.17 20.03
N MET A 101 -27.31 -3.38 20.40
CA MET A 101 -27.38 -2.54 21.60
C MET A 101 -28.48 -1.48 21.51
N SER A 102 -28.65 -0.88 20.34
CA SER A 102 -29.67 0.15 20.13
C SER A 102 -31.09 -0.42 20.16
N ILE A 103 -31.29 -1.60 19.58
CA ILE A 103 -32.57 -2.33 19.63
C ILE A 103 -32.90 -2.74 21.07
N ARG A 104 -31.95 -3.37 21.78
CA ARG A 104 -32.15 -3.79 23.18
C ARG A 104 -32.39 -2.60 24.12
N GLY A 105 -31.74 -1.47 23.84
CA GLY A 105 -31.90 -0.24 24.61
C GLY A 105 -33.13 0.60 24.22
N ARG A 106 -33.85 0.22 23.14
CA ARG A 106 -34.92 1.02 22.49
C ARG A 106 -34.52 2.48 22.23
N GLN A 107 -33.23 2.73 22.09
CA GLN A 107 -32.62 4.06 21.95
C GLN A 107 -31.29 3.87 21.22
N LEU A 108 -30.91 4.82 20.36
CA LEU A 108 -29.60 4.82 19.72
C LEU A 108 -28.52 4.88 20.80
N ARG A 109 -27.67 3.85 20.87
CA ARG A 109 -26.60 3.76 21.88
C ARG A 109 -25.26 3.55 21.19
N LEU A 110 -24.32 4.44 21.50
CA LEU A 110 -22.90 4.23 21.22
C LEU A 110 -22.29 3.42 22.37
N ARG A 111 -21.45 2.44 22.05
CA ARG A 111 -20.92 1.47 23.02
C ARG A 111 -20.08 2.16 24.10
N SER A 112 -20.52 2.08 25.36
CA SER A 112 -19.68 2.32 26.56
C SER A 112 -19.15 0.98 27.10
N GLU A 113 -17.87 0.92 27.50
CA GLU A 113 -17.18 -0.29 27.99
C GLU A 113 -17.91 -0.98 29.16
N THR A 114 -18.76 -0.28 29.91
CA THR A 114 -19.57 -0.87 30.99
C THR A 114 -20.46 -2.01 30.50
N SER A 115 -20.78 -2.05 29.20
CA SER A 115 -21.58 -3.10 28.56
C SER A 115 -20.77 -4.33 28.10
N MET A 116 -19.45 -4.24 27.92
CA MET A 116 -18.61 -5.40 27.54
C MET A 116 -18.57 -6.43 28.66
N ILE A 117 -18.45 -5.97 29.90
CA ILE A 117 -18.36 -6.83 31.09
C ILE A 117 -19.68 -7.56 31.33
N ARG A 118 -20.81 -6.87 31.15
CA ARG A 118 -22.13 -7.47 31.34
C ARG A 118 -22.46 -8.45 30.23
N THR A 119 -22.34 -8.05 28.95
CA THR A 119 -22.85 -8.84 27.82
C THR A 119 -22.02 -10.10 27.53
N LEU A 120 -20.71 -10.08 27.82
CA LEU A 120 -19.82 -11.23 27.67
C LEU A 120 -19.95 -12.23 28.84
N MET A 121 -20.36 -11.75 30.03
CA MET A 121 -20.67 -12.62 31.18
C MET A 121 -22.14 -13.07 31.24
N SER A 122 -23.07 -12.36 30.60
CA SER A 122 -24.51 -12.63 30.68
C SER A 122 -25.11 -13.30 29.44
N ASN A 123 -24.30 -13.79 28.48
CA ASN A 123 -24.83 -14.46 27.30
C ASN A 123 -25.31 -15.88 27.68
N PRO A 124 -26.63 -16.14 27.76
CA PRO A 124 -27.16 -17.41 28.24
C PRO A 124 -26.87 -18.55 27.28
N MET A 125 -26.59 -18.28 26.00
CA MET A 125 -26.18 -19.29 25.03
C MET A 125 -24.78 -19.82 25.36
N ILE A 126 -23.82 -18.95 25.68
CA ILE A 126 -22.45 -19.36 26.02
C ILE A 126 -22.42 -20.07 27.38
N SER A 127 -23.23 -19.62 28.35
CA SER A 127 -23.43 -20.29 29.64
C SER A 127 -24.10 -21.67 29.50
N ARG A 128 -25.13 -21.80 28.64
CA ARG A 128 -25.75 -23.10 28.33
C ARG A 128 -24.79 -24.03 27.60
N THR A 129 -24.03 -23.54 26.63
CA THR A 129 -23.05 -24.37 25.92
C THR A 129 -21.92 -24.81 26.84
N LEU A 130 -21.43 -23.95 27.75
CA LEU A 130 -20.43 -24.31 28.76
C LEU A 130 -20.99 -25.31 29.81
N SER A 131 -22.23 -25.15 30.24
CA SER A 131 -22.85 -26.07 31.22
C SER A 131 -23.29 -27.40 30.60
N LEU A 132 -23.66 -27.43 29.31
CA LEU A 132 -23.93 -28.66 28.56
C LEU A 132 -22.63 -29.40 28.23
N VAL A 133 -21.55 -28.69 27.90
CA VAL A 133 -20.21 -29.28 27.72
C VAL A 133 -19.69 -29.84 29.04
N ALA A 134 -19.85 -29.13 30.16
CA ALA A 134 -19.47 -29.62 31.49
C ALA A 134 -20.30 -30.85 31.94
N LYS A 135 -21.61 -30.88 31.63
CA LYS A 135 -22.46 -32.04 31.89
C LYS A 135 -22.13 -33.25 31.02
N LYS A 136 -21.62 -33.02 29.80
CA LYS A 136 -21.17 -34.09 28.89
C LYS A 136 -19.81 -34.65 29.32
N GLU A 137 -18.89 -33.80 29.82
CA GLU A 137 -17.60 -34.23 30.38
C GLU A 137 -17.75 -35.10 31.65
N ALA A 138 -18.76 -34.87 32.49
CA ALA A 138 -19.02 -35.70 33.67
C ALA A 138 -19.56 -37.10 33.31
N LYS A 139 -20.10 -37.30 32.10
CA LYS A 139 -20.69 -38.57 31.65
C LYS A 139 -19.75 -39.40 30.75
N ASP A 140 -18.81 -38.75 30.07
CA ASP A 140 -17.83 -39.40 29.18
C ASP A 140 -16.49 -39.75 29.87
N SER A 141 -16.42 -39.74 31.20
CA SER A 141 -15.20 -40.10 31.96
C SER A 141 -14.88 -41.61 31.98
N GLN A 142 -15.53 -42.41 31.13
CA GLN A 142 -15.15 -43.79 30.81
C GLN A 142 -15.03 -43.96 29.29
N SER A 143 -14.01 -43.36 28.66
CA SER A 143 -13.28 -43.97 27.53
C SER A 143 -12.27 -42.98 26.91
N VAL A 144 -10.99 -43.34 27.04
CA VAL A 144 -9.88 -43.17 26.08
C VAL A 144 -9.77 -41.84 25.28
N ARG A 145 -8.85 -41.00 25.77
CA ARG A 145 -7.74 -40.32 25.06
C ARG A 145 -8.04 -39.56 23.75
N HIS A 146 -8.26 -38.23 23.84
CA HIS A 146 -7.67 -37.21 22.95
C HIS A 146 -7.73 -35.80 23.59
N PRO A 147 -6.62 -35.04 23.70
CA PRO A 147 -6.63 -33.67 24.23
C PRO A 147 -6.48 -32.63 23.10
N LYS A 148 -7.39 -31.64 22.96
CA LYS A 148 -7.07 -30.33 22.30
C LYS A 148 -8.08 -29.15 22.32
N PRO A 149 -9.16 -29.04 23.14
CA PRO A 149 -9.90 -27.78 23.21
C PRO A 149 -9.43 -26.80 24.32
N ARG A 150 -8.59 -27.25 25.27
CA ARG A 150 -8.25 -26.44 26.48
C ARG A 150 -7.26 -25.29 26.25
N LEU A 151 -6.40 -25.38 25.22
CA LEU A 151 -5.34 -24.38 24.98
C LEU A 151 -5.88 -23.09 24.34
N ALA A 152 -6.77 -23.21 23.34
CA ALA A 152 -7.34 -22.06 22.63
C ALA A 152 -8.14 -21.14 23.56
N THR A 153 -8.90 -21.71 24.51
CA THR A 153 -9.71 -20.95 25.47
C THR A 153 -8.84 -20.21 26.51
N LEU A 154 -7.71 -20.80 26.90
CA LEU A 154 -6.75 -20.17 27.82
C LEU A 154 -5.99 -19.04 27.14
N VAL A 155 -5.55 -19.23 25.89
CA VAL A 155 -4.90 -18.19 25.08
C VAL A 155 -5.86 -17.02 24.83
N ALA A 156 -7.11 -17.29 24.44
CA ALA A 156 -8.12 -16.24 24.25
C ALA A 156 -8.40 -15.45 25.55
N ARG A 157 -8.45 -16.11 26.70
CA ARG A 157 -8.61 -15.44 28.01
C ARG A 157 -7.37 -14.63 28.41
N SER A 158 -6.18 -15.12 28.10
CA SER A 158 -4.93 -14.39 28.35
C SER A 158 -4.85 -13.13 27.49
N LEU A 159 -5.08 -13.27 26.18
CA LEU A 159 -5.15 -12.17 25.23
C LEU A 159 -6.23 -11.15 25.61
N GLY A 160 -7.41 -11.60 26.04
CA GLY A 160 -8.47 -10.71 26.50
C GLY A 160 -8.12 -9.92 27.77
N ARG A 161 -7.35 -10.50 28.70
CA ARG A 161 -6.86 -9.79 29.89
C ARG A 161 -5.77 -8.78 29.55
N MET A 162 -4.84 -9.16 28.66
CA MET A 162 -3.80 -8.26 28.15
C MET A 162 -4.40 -7.09 27.38
N TRP A 163 -5.36 -7.37 26.50
CA TRP A 163 -6.11 -6.35 25.75
C TRP A 163 -6.77 -5.32 26.67
N LYS A 164 -7.45 -5.78 27.73
CA LYS A 164 -8.08 -4.88 28.72
C LYS A 164 -7.07 -4.01 29.47
N ARG A 165 -5.88 -4.54 29.79
CA ARG A 165 -4.84 -3.77 30.49
C ARG A 165 -4.24 -2.68 29.62
N VAL A 166 -4.24 -2.87 28.31
CA VAL A 166 -3.58 -1.98 27.35
C VAL A 166 -4.57 -0.96 26.75
N PHE A 167 -5.79 -1.38 26.43
CA PHE A 167 -6.77 -0.60 25.66
C PHE A 167 -8.02 -0.15 26.46
N SER A 168 -8.07 -0.36 27.78
CA SER A 168 -9.14 0.21 28.63
C SER A 168 -9.09 1.75 28.62
N ARG A 169 -10.21 2.42 28.88
CA ARG A 169 -10.32 3.90 28.89
C ARG A 169 -9.22 4.61 29.69
N GLN A 170 -8.82 4.07 30.84
CA GLN A 170 -7.81 4.66 31.73
C GLN A 170 -6.42 4.03 31.58
N SER A 171 -6.28 3.05 30.69
CA SER A 171 -5.00 2.38 30.41
C SER A 171 -4.17 3.18 29.42
N PHE A 172 -2.94 2.73 29.12
CA PHE A 172 -1.95 3.47 28.32
C PHE A 172 -2.50 4.04 27.00
N PHE A 173 -3.23 3.24 26.20
CA PHE A 173 -3.85 3.67 24.93
C PHE A 173 -5.29 4.20 25.07
N GLY A 174 -5.75 4.37 26.31
CA GLY A 174 -7.10 4.82 26.61
C GLY A 174 -7.30 6.32 26.37
N VAL A 175 -8.53 6.70 26.01
CA VAL A 175 -8.92 8.11 25.80
C VAL A 175 -8.84 8.94 27.09
N GLU A 176 -8.84 8.28 28.26
CA GLU A 176 -8.72 8.90 29.59
C GLU A 176 -7.33 8.64 30.22
N SER A 177 -6.33 8.25 29.41
CA SER A 177 -4.95 8.04 29.85
C SER A 177 -4.26 9.35 30.22
N GLU A 178 -3.41 9.33 31.25
CA GLU A 178 -2.49 10.44 31.57
C GLU A 178 -1.46 10.65 30.45
N HIS A 179 -1.18 9.62 29.66
CA HIS A 179 -0.27 9.66 28.51
C HIS A 179 -0.98 9.95 27.18
N PHE A 180 -2.25 10.37 27.21
CA PHE A 180 -3.06 10.59 26.00
C PHE A 180 -2.34 11.47 24.98
N SER A 181 -1.77 12.60 25.40
CA SER A 181 -1.07 13.53 24.49
C SER A 181 0.15 12.90 23.82
N THR A 182 0.91 12.07 24.53
CA THR A 182 2.09 11.37 23.98
C THR A 182 1.68 10.27 23.01
N VAL A 183 0.70 9.44 23.39
CA VAL A 183 0.17 8.37 22.53
C VAL A 183 -0.46 8.94 21.28
N TYR A 184 -1.19 10.05 21.43
CA TYR A 184 -1.77 10.79 20.32
C TYR A 184 -0.69 11.35 19.40
N ALA A 185 0.34 12.01 19.92
CA ALA A 185 1.44 12.53 19.10
C ALA A 185 2.15 11.41 18.31
N LEU A 186 2.37 10.24 18.93
CA LEU A 186 2.92 9.07 18.24
C LEU A 186 1.99 8.54 17.15
N GLN A 187 0.68 8.48 17.42
CA GLN A 187 -0.32 8.10 16.42
C GLN A 187 -0.32 9.08 15.24
N GLU A 188 -0.29 10.39 15.49
CA GLU A 188 -0.26 11.41 14.43
C GLU A 188 1.01 11.31 13.60
N ILE A 189 2.16 11.09 14.22
CA ILE A 189 3.42 10.86 13.48
C ILE A 189 3.24 9.65 12.56
N LEU A 190 2.73 8.52 13.07
CA LEU A 190 2.51 7.32 12.27
C LEU A 190 1.51 7.55 11.12
N VAL A 191 0.42 8.26 11.38
CA VAL A 191 -0.59 8.59 10.36
C VAL A 191 0.00 9.50 9.30
N ILE A 192 0.66 10.60 9.68
CA ILE A 192 1.28 11.54 8.75
C ILE A 192 2.38 10.86 7.94
N SER A 193 3.25 10.06 8.56
CA SER A 193 4.28 9.30 7.84
C SER A 193 3.65 8.32 6.84
N SER A 194 2.61 7.60 7.24
CA SER A 194 1.91 6.66 6.36
C SER A 194 1.26 7.38 5.17
N GLN A 195 0.54 8.47 5.42
CA GLN A 195 -0.10 9.27 4.38
C GLN A 195 0.93 9.96 3.47
N THR A 196 2.03 10.45 4.02
CA THR A 196 3.13 11.02 3.23
C THR A 196 3.73 9.97 2.30
N TYR A 197 3.94 8.75 2.80
CA TYR A 197 4.40 7.63 1.98
C TYR A 197 3.39 7.27 0.88
N GLN A 198 2.08 7.29 1.19
CA GLN A 198 1.03 7.07 0.20
C GLN A 198 0.99 8.15 -0.87
N SER A 199 1.11 9.43 -0.49
CA SER A 199 1.17 10.55 -1.45
C SER A 199 2.43 10.49 -2.30
N TYR A 200 3.58 10.10 -1.73
CA TYR A 200 4.81 9.82 -2.49
C TYR A 200 4.64 8.65 -3.47
N ARG A 201 3.99 7.56 -3.04
CA ARG A 201 3.66 6.45 -3.95
C ARG A 201 2.74 6.94 -5.08
N ALA A 202 1.70 7.70 -4.75
CA ALA A 202 0.79 8.27 -5.73
C ALA A 202 1.52 9.22 -6.68
N SER A 203 2.48 10.02 -6.22
CA SER A 203 3.23 10.92 -7.10
C SER A 203 4.04 10.20 -8.17
N ASN A 204 4.47 8.97 -7.89
CA ASN A 204 5.26 8.15 -8.83
C ASN A 204 4.40 7.20 -9.67
N LEU A 205 3.25 6.76 -9.16
CA LEU A 205 2.43 5.69 -9.74
C LEU A 205 1.07 6.16 -10.26
N LEU A 206 0.67 7.40 -10.01
CA LEU A 206 -0.62 7.94 -10.45
C LEU A 206 -0.41 8.94 -11.59
N PRO A 207 -0.55 8.50 -12.86
CA PRO A 207 -0.34 9.38 -14.01
C PRO A 207 -1.46 10.42 -14.17
N ARG A 208 -2.58 10.27 -13.46
CA ARG A 208 -3.68 11.26 -13.47
C ARG A 208 -3.34 12.45 -12.57
N PRO A 209 -3.09 13.64 -13.12
CA PRO A 209 -2.67 14.79 -12.33
C PRO A 209 -3.77 15.23 -11.33
N GLU A 210 -5.04 15.11 -11.71
CA GLU A 210 -6.18 15.46 -10.87
C GLU A 210 -6.22 14.65 -9.57
N LEU A 211 -6.09 13.32 -9.67
CA LEU A 211 -6.12 12.44 -8.50
C LEU A 211 -4.84 12.59 -7.65
N ASN A 212 -3.71 12.86 -8.29
CA ASN A 212 -2.45 13.13 -7.60
C ASN A 212 -2.54 14.44 -6.78
N VAL A 213 -3.11 15.50 -7.36
CA VAL A 213 -3.41 16.75 -6.64
C VAL A 213 -4.35 16.51 -5.47
N ILE A 214 -5.38 15.67 -5.62
CA ILE A 214 -6.29 15.30 -4.52
C ILE A 214 -5.51 14.62 -3.37
N MET A 215 -4.60 13.69 -3.67
CA MET A 215 -3.76 13.03 -2.65
C MET A 215 -2.87 14.02 -1.90
N VAL A 216 -2.27 14.99 -2.59
CA VAL A 216 -1.47 16.05 -1.95
C VAL A 216 -2.36 16.99 -1.13
N ALA A 217 -3.51 17.39 -1.67
CA ALA A 217 -4.45 18.26 -0.97
C ALA A 217 -4.96 17.61 0.33
N LEU A 218 -5.30 16.31 0.32
CA LEU A 218 -5.69 15.57 1.51
C LEU A 218 -4.57 15.53 2.56
N LEU A 219 -3.31 15.38 2.15
CA LEU A 219 -2.15 15.41 3.05
C LEU A 219 -1.96 16.79 3.70
N VAL A 220 -1.97 17.85 2.88
CA VAL A 220 -1.85 19.24 3.36
C VAL A 220 -2.98 19.57 4.33
N THR A 221 -4.22 19.20 3.97
CA THR A 221 -5.38 19.41 4.83
C THR A 221 -5.21 18.62 6.13
N ASN A 222 -4.63 17.41 6.12
CA ASN A 222 -4.36 16.67 7.37
C ASN A 222 -3.43 17.43 8.32
N CYS A 223 -2.31 17.93 7.79
CA CYS A 223 -1.32 18.69 8.54
C CYS A 223 -1.92 19.99 9.12
N TRP A 224 -2.65 20.74 8.30
CA TRP A 224 -3.20 22.04 8.70
C TRP A 224 -4.36 21.92 9.68
N THR A 225 -5.27 20.96 9.47
CA THR A 225 -6.40 20.77 10.38
C THR A 225 -5.96 20.26 11.75
N THR A 226 -4.91 19.43 11.82
CA THR A 226 -4.33 19.01 13.11
C THR A 226 -3.82 20.21 13.91
N ALA A 227 -3.05 21.10 13.29
CA ALA A 227 -2.58 22.32 13.93
C ALA A 227 -3.73 23.27 14.30
N SER A 228 -4.71 23.42 13.40
CA SER A 228 -5.88 24.28 13.61
C SER A 228 -6.72 23.83 14.81
N ILE A 229 -7.01 22.53 14.91
CA ILE A 229 -7.76 21.96 16.03
C ILE A 229 -7.04 22.22 17.35
N GLN A 230 -5.72 22.04 17.40
CA GLN A 230 -4.93 22.29 18.62
C GLN A 230 -4.97 23.77 19.04
N ILE A 231 -4.98 24.70 18.09
CA ILE A 231 -5.02 26.14 18.37
C ILE A 231 -6.43 26.56 18.81
N PHE A 232 -7.45 26.23 18.03
CA PHE A 232 -8.82 26.73 18.24
C PHE A 232 -9.56 26.02 19.37
N LEU A 233 -9.29 24.72 19.58
CA LEU A 233 -9.96 23.91 20.60
C LEU A 233 -9.10 23.69 21.85
N ARG A 234 -8.04 24.49 22.04
CA ARG A 234 -7.17 24.46 23.23
C ARG A 234 -7.95 24.59 24.55
N LYS A 235 -9.05 25.35 24.54
CA LYS A 235 -9.90 25.61 25.71
C LYS A 235 -10.93 24.50 25.96
N SER A 236 -11.12 23.57 25.03
CA SER A 236 -12.13 22.50 25.09
C SER A 236 -11.52 21.17 24.61
N PRO A 237 -10.66 20.54 25.44
CA PRO A 237 -9.92 19.34 25.04
C PRO A 237 -10.83 18.17 24.64
N GLU A 238 -12.04 18.07 25.19
CA GLU A 238 -13.03 17.05 24.82
C GLU A 238 -13.47 17.20 23.36
N LEU A 239 -13.78 18.43 22.98
CA LEU A 239 -14.23 18.76 21.64
C LEU A 239 -13.08 18.60 20.65
N GLY A 240 -11.88 19.04 21.03
CA GLY A 240 -10.64 18.82 20.27
C GLY A 240 -10.45 17.34 19.90
N ARG A 241 -10.55 16.43 20.87
CA ARG A 241 -10.41 14.98 20.64
C ARG A 241 -11.43 14.44 19.65
N VAL A 242 -12.70 14.84 19.78
CA VAL A 242 -13.77 14.37 18.87
C VAL A 242 -13.51 14.85 17.43
N PHE A 243 -13.19 16.13 17.25
CA PHE A 243 -12.90 16.69 15.93
C PHE A 243 -11.69 16.03 15.30
N THR A 244 -10.61 15.87 16.05
CA THR A 244 -9.40 15.20 15.61
C THR A 244 -9.67 13.78 15.11
N PHE A 245 -10.31 12.92 15.93
CA PHE A 245 -10.55 11.53 15.51
C PHE A 245 -11.50 11.45 14.32
N THR A 246 -12.53 12.31 14.29
CA THR A 246 -13.50 12.34 13.18
C THR A 246 -12.81 12.75 11.89
N TYR A 247 -12.02 13.82 11.94
CA TYR A 247 -11.36 14.37 10.78
C TYR A 247 -10.26 13.44 10.25
N ASN A 248 -9.41 12.88 11.12
CA ASN A 248 -8.38 11.93 10.71
C ASN A 248 -8.97 10.68 10.07
N ALA A 249 -10.13 10.22 10.58
CA ALA A 249 -10.88 9.15 9.93
C ALA A 249 -11.39 9.55 8.55
N MET A 250 -11.94 10.76 8.39
CA MET A 250 -12.43 11.27 7.09
C MET A 250 -11.32 11.40 6.05
N VAL A 251 -10.18 11.98 6.41
CA VAL A 251 -9.03 12.09 5.49
C VAL A 251 -8.49 10.70 5.14
N GLY A 252 -8.35 9.83 6.14
CA GLY A 252 -7.93 8.45 5.92
C GLY A 252 -8.87 7.69 4.98
N PHE A 253 -10.19 7.89 5.13
CA PHE A 253 -11.18 7.33 4.21
C PHE A 253 -11.08 7.91 2.80
N GLY A 254 -10.84 9.21 2.67
CA GLY A 254 -10.59 9.84 1.38
C GLY A 254 -9.41 9.18 0.64
N MET A 255 -8.27 9.06 1.32
CA MET A 255 -7.05 8.50 0.73
C MET A 255 -7.12 6.99 0.49
N MET A 256 -7.65 6.22 1.45
CA MET A 256 -7.58 4.75 1.42
C MET A 256 -8.81 4.09 0.79
N THR A 257 -9.88 4.84 0.55
CA THR A 257 -11.13 4.28 0.01
C THR A 257 -11.58 5.06 -1.21
N ILE A 258 -11.80 6.37 -1.11
CA ILE A 258 -12.35 7.15 -2.23
C ILE A 258 -11.38 7.18 -3.41
N VAL A 259 -10.11 7.53 -3.21
CA VAL A 259 -9.12 7.61 -4.30
C VAL A 259 -8.92 6.25 -4.99
N PRO A 260 -8.69 5.12 -4.26
CA PRO A 260 -8.63 3.80 -4.87
C PRO A 260 -9.88 3.41 -5.65
N LEU A 261 -11.08 3.78 -5.19
CA LEU A 261 -12.32 3.54 -5.92
C LEU A 261 -12.37 4.33 -7.23
N LEU A 262 -11.98 5.61 -7.22
CA LEU A 262 -11.94 6.44 -8.44
C LEU A 262 -10.98 5.88 -9.49
N ILE A 263 -9.90 5.23 -9.06
CA ILE A 263 -8.95 4.56 -9.94
C ILE A 263 -9.51 3.20 -10.42
N PHE A 264 -10.11 2.41 -9.53
CA PHE A 264 -10.53 1.04 -9.83
C PHE A 264 -11.85 0.93 -10.61
N ILE A 265 -12.79 1.88 -10.44
CA ILE A 265 -14.09 1.86 -11.14
C ILE A 265 -13.94 1.85 -12.67
N PRO A 266 -13.16 2.76 -13.29
CA PRO A 266 -12.93 2.70 -14.74
C PRO A 266 -12.29 1.39 -15.19
N CYS A 267 -11.41 0.80 -14.35
CA CYS A 267 -10.77 -0.47 -14.65
C CYS A 267 -11.77 -1.62 -14.73
N ILE A 268 -12.73 -1.70 -13.80
CA ILE A 268 -13.71 -2.78 -13.79
C ILE A 268 -14.78 -2.61 -14.88
N GLU A 269 -15.11 -1.38 -15.24
CA GLU A 269 -16.03 -1.09 -16.36
C GLU A 269 -15.46 -1.58 -17.70
N GLY A 270 -14.14 -1.45 -17.88
CA GLY A 270 -13.39 -1.97 -19.03
C GLY A 270 -13.13 -3.48 -19.02
N PHE A 271 -13.42 -4.18 -17.91
CA PHE A 271 -13.16 -5.60 -17.74
C PHE A 271 -14.44 -6.44 -17.85
N ASP A 272 -14.39 -7.56 -18.55
CA ASP A 272 -15.46 -8.55 -18.57
C ASP A 272 -15.26 -9.55 -17.44
N LEU A 273 -16.06 -9.42 -16.39
CA LEU A 273 -15.95 -10.26 -15.19
C LEU A 273 -16.35 -11.73 -15.45
N GLN A 274 -17.24 -11.98 -16.42
CA GLN A 274 -17.74 -13.31 -16.73
C GLN A 274 -16.71 -14.10 -17.52
N TYR A 275 -16.13 -13.46 -18.54
CA TYR A 275 -15.18 -14.11 -19.44
C TYR A 275 -13.71 -13.84 -19.09
N LYS A 276 -13.46 -13.01 -18.07
CA LYS A 276 -12.14 -12.74 -17.47
C LYS A 276 -11.12 -12.16 -18.45
N TYR A 277 -11.56 -11.25 -19.31
CA TYR A 277 -10.72 -10.52 -20.26
C TYR A 277 -11.08 -9.03 -20.31
N LEU A 278 -10.17 -8.19 -20.80
CA LEU A 278 -10.45 -6.78 -21.07
C LEU A 278 -11.36 -6.65 -22.29
N LYS A 279 -12.50 -5.97 -22.15
CA LYS A 279 -13.55 -5.87 -23.19
C LYS A 279 -13.03 -5.31 -24.52
N ASN A 280 -12.04 -4.42 -24.45
CA ASN A 280 -11.35 -3.88 -25.61
C ASN A 280 -9.92 -4.46 -25.67
N GLN A 281 -9.63 -5.27 -26.68
CA GLN A 281 -8.29 -5.85 -26.84
C GLN A 281 -7.22 -4.77 -27.13
N ASN A 282 -7.60 -3.63 -27.73
CA ASN A 282 -6.69 -2.52 -27.97
C ASN A 282 -6.15 -1.89 -26.68
N PHE A 283 -6.79 -2.17 -25.53
CA PHE A 283 -6.38 -1.67 -24.22
C PHE A 283 -5.01 -2.21 -23.77
N ILE A 284 -4.63 -3.40 -24.25
CA ILE A 284 -3.31 -4.01 -23.98
C ILE A 284 -2.28 -3.53 -25.01
N PHE A 285 -2.71 -3.20 -26.24
CA PHE A 285 -1.81 -2.83 -27.34
C PHE A 285 -1.50 -1.34 -27.41
N GLU A 286 -2.29 -0.48 -26.75
CA GLU A 286 -2.02 0.95 -26.64
C GLU A 286 -1.05 1.23 -25.47
N PRO A 287 0.19 1.70 -25.74
CA PRO A 287 1.23 1.78 -24.72
C PRO A 287 0.86 2.69 -23.53
N LEU A 288 0.21 3.82 -23.80
CA LEU A 288 -0.17 4.79 -22.76
C LEU A 288 -1.22 4.22 -21.80
N THR A 289 -2.21 3.52 -22.35
CA THR A 289 -3.31 2.91 -21.62
C THR A 289 -2.82 1.74 -20.77
N LEU A 290 -1.95 0.89 -21.33
CA LEU A 290 -1.32 -0.21 -20.60
C LEU A 290 -0.44 0.29 -19.45
N VAL A 291 0.44 1.27 -19.70
CA VAL A 291 1.31 1.85 -18.67
C VAL A 291 0.47 2.48 -17.55
N THR A 292 -0.58 3.21 -17.91
CA THR A 292 -1.50 3.81 -16.94
C THR A 292 -2.15 2.75 -16.06
N LEU A 293 -2.71 1.70 -16.67
CA LEU A 293 -3.32 0.58 -15.96
C LEU A 293 -2.33 -0.10 -15.01
N VAL A 294 -1.10 -0.36 -15.46
CA VAL A 294 -0.07 -1.02 -14.65
C VAL A 294 0.31 -0.16 -13.45
N LEU A 295 0.58 1.12 -13.65
CA LEU A 295 0.96 2.03 -12.57
C LEU A 295 -0.17 2.21 -11.55
N GLU A 296 -1.41 2.36 -12.02
CA GLU A 296 -2.61 2.48 -11.19
C GLU A 296 -2.87 1.20 -10.37
N ASN A 297 -2.74 0.02 -10.97
CA ASN A 297 -2.90 -1.25 -10.26
C ASN A 297 -1.75 -1.51 -9.26
N ARG A 298 -0.51 -1.06 -9.56
CA ARG A 298 0.61 -1.06 -8.59
C ARG A 298 0.35 -0.16 -7.39
N LEU A 299 -0.40 0.92 -7.58
CA LEU A 299 -0.76 1.82 -6.50
C LEU A 299 -1.82 1.18 -5.57
N ILE A 300 -2.83 0.51 -6.14
CA ILE A 300 -3.96 -0.04 -5.38
C ILE A 300 -3.66 -1.41 -4.75
N PHE A 301 -2.97 -2.29 -5.49
CA PHE A 301 -2.66 -3.63 -5.03
C PHE A 301 -1.29 -3.70 -4.38
N ALA A 302 -1.09 -4.72 -3.56
CA ALA A 302 0.23 -5.07 -3.05
C ALA A 302 1.10 -5.53 -4.22
N ALA A 303 1.75 -4.57 -4.87
CA ALA A 303 2.90 -4.76 -5.73
C ALA A 303 4.14 -4.42 -4.90
N ASP A 304 5.17 -5.26 -4.95
CA ASP A 304 6.46 -4.90 -4.36
C ASP A 304 6.95 -3.56 -4.94
N ILE A 305 7.70 -2.78 -4.15
CA ILE A 305 8.37 -1.56 -4.60
C ILE A 305 9.26 -1.92 -5.81
N PRO A 306 9.09 -1.31 -6.99
CA PRO A 306 9.86 -1.74 -8.14
C PRO A 306 11.26 -1.11 -8.10
N PHE A 307 12.26 -1.92 -7.74
CA PHE A 307 13.60 -1.75 -8.32
C PHE A 307 13.57 -2.13 -9.82
N GLN A 308 12.57 -2.91 -10.26
CA GLN A 308 12.34 -3.31 -11.66
C GLN A 308 11.67 -2.27 -12.56
N MET A 309 11.45 -1.02 -12.16
CA MET A 309 11.15 0.01 -13.17
C MET A 309 12.35 0.18 -14.13
N PHE A 310 13.56 -0.16 -13.66
CA PHE A 310 14.74 -0.31 -14.51
C PHE A 310 14.83 -1.66 -15.23
N LEU A 311 13.95 -2.63 -14.94
CA LEU A 311 13.95 -4.01 -15.47
C LEU A 311 12.63 -4.40 -16.16
N SER A 312 11.77 -3.42 -16.49
CA SER A 312 10.70 -3.64 -17.47
C SER A 312 11.36 -4.15 -18.76
N PRO A 313 10.76 -5.07 -19.53
CA PRO A 313 11.11 -5.23 -20.94
C PRO A 313 10.65 -3.96 -21.68
N ALA A 314 11.36 -2.86 -21.40
CA ALA A 314 11.28 -1.65 -22.17
C ALA A 314 11.90 -2.01 -23.51
N HIS A 315 11.01 -2.17 -24.50
CA HIS A 315 11.43 -2.46 -25.86
C HIS A 315 12.27 -1.31 -26.42
N VAL A 316 12.05 -0.10 -25.87
CA VAL A 316 12.82 1.11 -26.13
C VAL A 316 13.12 1.81 -24.79
N LEU A 317 14.39 2.01 -24.48
CA LEU A 317 14.89 2.81 -23.35
C LEU A 317 15.46 4.12 -23.89
N SER A 318 14.79 5.25 -23.65
CA SER A 318 15.24 6.56 -24.15
C SER A 318 15.70 7.49 -23.03
N PHE A 319 16.94 7.94 -23.12
CA PHE A 319 17.62 8.90 -22.25
C PHE A 319 18.20 10.06 -23.06
N VAL A 320 17.63 10.36 -24.23
CA VAL A 320 18.11 11.39 -25.16
C VAL A 320 18.10 12.79 -24.50
N GLY A 321 19.16 13.57 -24.74
CA GLY A 321 19.22 14.99 -24.36
C GLY A 321 19.45 15.26 -22.87
N ASN A 322 20.00 14.29 -22.13
CA ASN A 322 20.34 14.46 -20.72
C ASN A 322 21.83 14.85 -20.54
N GLN A 323 22.29 14.90 -19.29
CA GLN A 323 23.67 15.24 -18.91
C GLN A 323 24.44 13.99 -18.43
N ILE A 324 24.25 12.85 -19.10
CA ILE A 324 24.87 11.58 -18.71
C ILE A 324 26.30 11.54 -19.23
N GLU A 325 27.29 11.66 -18.34
CA GLU A 325 28.71 11.55 -18.69
C GLU A 325 29.24 10.11 -18.64
N THR A 326 28.73 9.30 -17.72
CA THR A 326 29.15 7.91 -17.52
C THR A 326 27.95 7.05 -17.14
N ILE A 327 27.97 5.80 -17.58
CA ILE A 327 27.07 4.76 -17.05
C ILE A 327 27.80 4.11 -15.88
N PRO A 328 27.19 4.01 -14.68
CA PRO A 328 27.87 3.44 -13.52
C PRO A 328 28.39 2.02 -13.79
N THR A 329 29.62 1.70 -13.38
CA THR A 329 30.23 0.36 -13.59
C THR A 329 29.46 -0.76 -12.86
N LEU A 330 28.72 -0.40 -11.81
CA LEU A 330 27.80 -1.28 -11.07
C LEU A 330 26.46 -1.48 -11.79
N ALA A 331 26.17 -0.74 -12.85
CA ALA A 331 24.98 -0.93 -13.67
C ALA A 331 25.17 -2.18 -14.54
N MET A 332 24.93 -3.34 -13.96
CA MET A 332 24.79 -4.60 -14.69
C MET A 332 23.34 -4.76 -15.12
N LEU A 333 23.14 -5.10 -16.39
CA LEU A 333 21.83 -5.59 -16.82
C LEU A 333 21.58 -6.98 -16.22
N PRO A 334 20.33 -7.35 -15.93
CA PRO A 334 20.03 -8.70 -15.47
C PRO A 334 20.52 -9.76 -16.45
N ALA A 335 20.86 -10.94 -15.93
CA ALA A 335 21.12 -12.10 -16.75
C ALA A 335 19.94 -12.36 -17.71
N GLY A 336 20.23 -12.49 -19.00
CA GLY A 336 19.23 -12.74 -20.05
C GLY A 336 18.39 -11.53 -20.46
N ALA A 337 18.69 -10.32 -19.99
CA ALA A 337 17.95 -9.13 -20.40
C ALA A 337 18.14 -8.84 -21.89
N ILE A 338 17.04 -8.66 -22.63
CA ILE A 338 17.04 -8.23 -24.03
C ILE A 338 16.42 -6.84 -24.12
N ILE A 339 17.22 -5.86 -24.54
CA ILE A 339 16.78 -4.49 -24.81
C ILE A 339 16.77 -4.31 -26.33
N PRO A 340 15.60 -4.23 -26.98
CA PRO A 340 15.51 -4.02 -28.42
C PRO A 340 16.09 -2.68 -28.87
N GLU A 341 15.89 -1.61 -28.11
CA GLU A 341 16.43 -0.28 -28.42
C GLU A 341 16.86 0.50 -27.17
N LEU A 342 18.06 1.10 -27.20
CA LEU A 342 18.59 2.01 -26.20
C LEU A 342 19.01 3.33 -26.86
N ALA A 343 18.34 4.44 -26.55
CA ALA A 343 18.65 5.76 -27.06
C ALA A 343 19.32 6.64 -26.00
N LEU A 344 20.54 7.06 -26.27
CA LEU A 344 21.43 7.87 -25.43
C LEU A 344 21.94 9.12 -26.18
N SER A 345 21.37 9.42 -27.35
CA SER A 345 21.86 10.53 -28.19
C SER A 345 21.84 11.86 -27.46
N THR A 346 22.75 12.76 -27.83
CA THR A 346 22.84 14.11 -27.27
C THR A 346 23.09 14.09 -25.75
N ASN A 347 23.99 13.23 -25.30
CA ASN A 347 24.51 13.19 -23.93
C ASN A 347 26.04 13.36 -23.96
N PRO A 348 26.68 13.95 -22.94
CA PRO A 348 28.13 14.05 -22.85
C PRO A 348 28.83 12.72 -22.48
N LEU A 349 28.30 11.58 -22.95
CA LEU A 349 28.75 10.23 -22.59
C LEU A 349 30.17 9.97 -23.10
N LYS A 350 31.09 9.61 -22.19
CA LYS A 350 32.52 9.43 -22.48
C LYS A 350 32.91 7.99 -22.77
N GLU A 351 32.27 7.04 -22.09
CA GLU A 351 32.62 5.62 -22.20
C GLU A 351 31.43 4.70 -21.83
N PHE A 352 31.52 3.45 -22.29
CA PHE A 352 30.66 2.36 -21.87
C PHE A 352 31.39 1.43 -20.90
N PRO A 353 30.73 0.97 -19.82
CA PRO A 353 31.30 -0.05 -18.93
C PRO A 353 31.53 -1.37 -19.68
N ALA A 354 32.67 -2.02 -19.41
CA ALA A 354 32.95 -3.35 -19.96
C ALA A 354 31.98 -4.42 -19.42
N THR A 355 31.52 -4.25 -18.18
CA THR A 355 30.66 -5.19 -17.43
C THR A 355 29.16 -5.04 -17.72
N LEU A 356 28.75 -4.06 -18.54
CA LEU A 356 27.33 -3.72 -18.75
C LEU A 356 26.50 -4.91 -19.27
N MET A 357 27.11 -5.79 -20.07
CA MET A 357 26.46 -6.93 -20.72
C MET A 357 26.58 -8.25 -19.95
N GLU A 358 27.30 -8.28 -18.83
CA GLU A 358 27.50 -9.50 -18.05
C GLU A 358 26.26 -9.83 -17.19
N PRO A 359 25.88 -11.12 -17.04
CA PRO A 359 26.52 -12.29 -17.64
C PRO A 359 26.05 -12.61 -19.08
N THR A 360 24.84 -12.21 -19.49
CA THR A 360 24.23 -12.63 -20.77
C THR A 360 23.27 -11.60 -21.39
N ALA A 361 23.37 -10.31 -21.06
CA ALA A 361 22.46 -9.30 -21.59
C ALA A 361 22.74 -8.97 -23.07
N LEU A 362 21.69 -8.55 -23.79
CA LEU A 362 21.71 -8.21 -25.21
C LEU A 362 21.03 -6.85 -25.43
N ILE A 363 21.68 -5.95 -26.15
CA ILE A 363 21.04 -4.72 -26.64
C ILE A 363 21.01 -4.74 -28.16
N MET A 364 19.83 -4.94 -28.77
CA MET A 364 19.75 -5.12 -30.23
C MET A 364 20.16 -3.86 -30.98
N SER A 365 19.67 -2.69 -30.59
CA SER A 365 19.99 -1.40 -31.22
C SER A 365 20.34 -0.35 -30.20
N MET A 366 21.37 0.44 -30.51
CA MET A 366 21.78 1.58 -29.70
C MET A 366 21.85 2.85 -30.53
N ASN A 367 21.31 3.94 -30.01
CA ASN A 367 21.52 5.29 -30.56
C ASN A 367 22.38 6.11 -29.60
N VAL A 368 23.63 6.37 -29.99
CA VAL A 368 24.62 7.14 -29.22
C VAL A 368 25.14 8.34 -30.01
N GLN A 369 24.33 8.82 -30.96
CA GLN A 369 24.69 9.96 -31.80
C GLN A 369 24.95 11.22 -30.96
N HIS A 370 25.89 12.05 -31.42
CA HIS A 370 26.24 13.31 -30.75
C HIS A 370 26.65 13.12 -29.28
N THR A 371 27.40 12.06 -28.98
CA THR A 371 28.02 11.81 -27.68
C THR A 371 29.54 12.01 -27.74
N SER A 372 30.22 11.95 -26.59
CA SER A 372 31.67 12.15 -26.46
C SER A 372 32.48 10.84 -26.52
N LEU A 373 31.90 9.76 -27.05
CA LEU A 373 32.53 8.44 -27.11
C LEU A 373 33.75 8.43 -28.02
N THR A 374 34.90 7.97 -27.50
CA THR A 374 36.15 7.83 -28.27
C THR A 374 36.47 6.40 -28.64
N SER A 375 35.87 5.41 -27.97
CA SER A 375 36.10 3.98 -28.18
C SER A 375 34.81 3.18 -27.97
N MET A 376 34.78 1.96 -28.53
CA MET A 376 33.69 0.99 -28.34
C MET A 376 34.20 -0.22 -27.56
N PRO A 377 33.44 -0.75 -26.59
CA PRO A 377 33.82 -1.93 -25.84
C PRO A 377 33.68 -3.21 -26.68
N GLU A 378 34.43 -4.26 -26.33
CA GLU A 378 34.45 -5.52 -27.09
C GLU A 378 33.08 -6.20 -27.20
N TRP A 379 32.22 -6.06 -26.18
CA TRP A 379 30.88 -6.64 -26.21
C TRP A 379 30.01 -6.08 -27.35
N VAL A 380 30.33 -4.93 -27.94
CA VAL A 380 29.61 -4.41 -29.13
C VAL A 380 29.76 -5.36 -30.33
N LYS A 381 30.79 -6.20 -30.36
CA LYS A 381 30.99 -7.18 -31.45
C LYS A 381 30.00 -8.36 -31.38
N THR A 382 29.46 -8.64 -30.19
CA THR A 382 28.71 -9.87 -29.90
C THR A 382 27.31 -9.63 -29.33
N ASN A 383 27.15 -8.63 -28.46
CA ASN A 383 25.96 -8.38 -27.66
C ASN A 383 25.07 -7.26 -28.22
N THR A 384 25.34 -6.78 -29.45
CA THR A 384 24.48 -5.85 -30.16
C THR A 384 24.38 -6.14 -31.66
N LYS A 385 23.29 -5.67 -32.29
CA LYS A 385 23.09 -5.82 -33.74
C LYS A 385 23.51 -4.56 -34.49
N VAL A 386 23.20 -3.38 -33.96
CA VAL A 386 23.54 -2.09 -34.58
C VAL A 386 23.74 -0.99 -33.54
N VAL A 387 24.70 -0.10 -33.80
CA VAL A 387 25.02 1.08 -32.99
C VAL A 387 25.10 2.30 -33.90
N TRP A 388 24.23 3.28 -33.70
CA TRP A 388 24.26 4.55 -34.41
C TRP A 388 25.13 5.54 -33.65
N ALA A 389 26.29 5.90 -34.21
CA ALA A 389 27.32 6.68 -33.53
C ALA A 389 27.75 7.95 -34.29
N TYR A 390 26.91 8.44 -35.21
CA TYR A 390 27.15 9.69 -35.93
C TYR A 390 27.43 10.86 -34.99
N GLY A 391 28.42 11.69 -35.35
CA GLY A 391 28.81 12.85 -34.55
C GLY A 391 29.55 12.53 -33.25
N THR A 392 30.06 11.30 -33.08
CA THR A 392 30.97 10.94 -31.98
C THR A 392 32.44 11.05 -32.38
N PRO A 393 33.37 11.31 -31.44
CA PRO A 393 34.81 11.25 -31.71
C PRO A 393 35.28 9.90 -32.27
N PHE A 394 34.66 8.79 -31.88
CA PHE A 394 34.96 7.46 -32.43
C PHE A 394 34.81 7.41 -33.95
N CYS A 395 33.76 8.06 -34.48
CA CYS A 395 33.49 8.11 -35.92
C CYS A 395 34.33 9.15 -36.67
N ALA A 396 35.21 9.90 -36.00
CA ALA A 396 36.09 10.87 -36.65
C ALA A 396 37.30 10.23 -37.34
N ALA A 397 37.65 8.98 -36.97
CA ALA A 397 38.75 8.24 -37.57
C ALA A 397 38.23 7.05 -38.42
N PRO A 398 38.96 6.63 -39.46
CA PRO A 398 38.61 5.44 -40.23
C PRO A 398 38.59 4.19 -39.34
N MET A 399 37.51 3.42 -39.41
CA MET A 399 37.35 2.20 -38.61
C MET A 399 38.20 1.08 -39.21
N THR A 400 39.15 0.56 -38.43
CA THR A 400 40.09 -0.50 -38.89
C THR A 400 39.65 -1.91 -38.50
N ASP A 401 38.78 -2.05 -37.48
CA ASP A 401 38.25 -3.34 -37.05
C ASP A 401 37.00 -3.70 -37.88
N PRO A 402 37.05 -4.80 -38.67
CA PRO A 402 35.95 -5.20 -39.53
C PRO A 402 34.69 -5.61 -38.75
N LYS A 403 34.82 -6.08 -37.49
CA LYS A 403 33.65 -6.43 -36.66
C LYS A 403 32.94 -5.20 -36.13
N PHE A 404 33.67 -4.11 -35.87
CA PHE A 404 33.01 -2.83 -35.56
C PHE A 404 32.39 -2.21 -36.79
N ALA A 405 33.02 -2.34 -37.97
CA ALA A 405 32.47 -1.82 -39.22
C ALA A 405 31.10 -2.45 -39.60
N ASP A 406 30.85 -3.70 -39.23
CA ASP A 406 29.55 -4.38 -39.42
C ASP A 406 28.46 -3.90 -38.44
N ARG A 407 28.85 -3.37 -37.28
CA ARG A 407 27.93 -3.08 -36.16
C ARG A 407 27.72 -1.59 -35.91
N VAL A 408 28.69 -0.75 -36.22
CA VAL A 408 28.68 0.68 -35.86
C VAL A 408 28.50 1.55 -37.10
N MET A 409 27.38 2.28 -37.13
CA MET A 409 27.00 3.19 -38.21
C MET A 409 27.45 4.61 -37.87
N CYS A 410 28.43 5.11 -38.63
CA CYS A 410 28.99 6.46 -38.47
C CYS A 410 28.33 7.52 -39.34
N PHE A 411 27.13 7.25 -39.85
CA PHE A 411 26.30 8.21 -40.59
C PHE A 411 24.98 8.44 -39.84
N GLU A 412 24.35 9.58 -40.10
CA GLU A 412 23.12 9.98 -39.44
C GLU A 412 22.02 8.93 -39.64
N ARG A 413 21.39 8.50 -38.54
CA ARG A 413 20.31 7.53 -38.59
C ARG A 413 19.16 8.06 -39.45
N PRO A 414 18.73 7.35 -40.51
CA PRO A 414 17.62 7.79 -41.35
C PRO A 414 16.31 7.91 -40.57
N ALA A 415 15.54 8.97 -40.83
CA ALA A 415 14.22 9.17 -40.25
C ALA A 415 13.28 8.00 -40.60
N GLY A 416 12.54 7.48 -39.62
CA GLY A 416 11.62 6.35 -39.80
C GLY A 416 12.24 4.96 -39.68
N GLN A 417 13.52 4.85 -39.27
CA GLN A 417 14.16 3.58 -38.87
C GLN A 417 14.09 3.32 -37.37
N ASP A 418 13.13 3.89 -36.65
CA ASP A 418 12.80 3.45 -35.29
C ASP A 418 12.40 1.98 -35.38
N LEU A 419 12.96 1.13 -34.52
CA LEU A 419 12.71 -0.30 -34.61
C LEU A 419 11.30 -0.59 -34.08
N ALA A 420 10.31 -0.49 -34.96
CA ALA A 420 8.96 -0.97 -34.72
C ALA A 420 8.97 -2.51 -34.83
N PHE A 421 9.39 -3.19 -33.78
CA PHE A 421 9.21 -4.63 -33.69
C PHE A 421 7.74 -4.94 -33.43
N PRO A 422 7.08 -5.79 -34.25
CA PRO A 422 5.83 -6.40 -33.83
C PRO A 422 6.12 -7.21 -32.57
N ILE A 423 5.59 -6.78 -31.43
CA ILE A 423 5.87 -7.38 -30.11
C ILE A 423 5.62 -8.91 -30.15
N ALA A 424 4.57 -9.34 -30.84
CA ALA A 424 4.24 -10.75 -31.07
C ALA A 424 5.35 -11.56 -31.79
N LEU A 425 6.14 -10.93 -32.67
CA LEU A 425 7.25 -11.57 -33.36
C LEU A 425 8.50 -11.63 -32.45
N LEU A 426 8.71 -10.61 -31.63
CA LEU A 426 9.81 -10.60 -30.66
C LEU A 426 9.59 -11.66 -29.58
N ASP A 427 8.38 -11.76 -29.03
CA ASP A 427 7.98 -12.77 -28.04
C ASP A 427 8.07 -14.20 -28.61
N ALA A 428 7.78 -14.38 -29.92
CA ALA A 428 7.88 -15.67 -30.59
C ALA A 428 9.33 -16.09 -30.90
N LEU A 429 10.23 -15.13 -31.16
CA LEU A 429 11.64 -15.38 -31.48
C LEU A 429 12.52 -15.48 -30.22
N TYR A 430 12.12 -14.81 -29.14
CA TYR A 430 12.85 -14.73 -27.88
C TYR A 430 11.93 -15.02 -26.70
N PRO A 431 11.43 -16.27 -26.55
CA PRO A 431 10.67 -16.67 -25.38
C PRO A 431 11.58 -16.58 -24.15
N TYR A 432 11.22 -15.67 -23.24
CA TYR A 432 11.90 -15.48 -21.96
C TYR A 432 11.92 -16.74 -21.10
#